data_AF-A0A7Y7IL70-F1
#
_entry.id   AF-A0A7Y7IL70-F1
#
_cell.length_a   1.000
_cell.length_b   1.000
_cell.length_c   1.000
_cell.angle_alpha   90.00
_cell.angle_beta   90.00
_cell.angle_gamma   90.00
#
_symmetry.space_group_name_H-M   'P 1'
#
loop_
_entity.id
_entity.type
_entity.pdbx_description
1 polymer ?
#
loop_
_entity_poly.entity_id
_entity_poly.type
_entity_poly.pdbx_seq_one_letter_code
_entity_poly.pdbx_strand_id
1 'polypeptide(L)'
;MMNTMAIEEPTPTVPKLVTRPAPAAQGQDCGNTQGMPGEVVKMTPRPARAMGPGGTGTPRVASGSGTTVLDPGAPERALVAEMSRRIAQAALEVLSGVRSVQQLSRWLDARCFSALTTRARLHAAACQAENRRQSQPGGNGNVSLLHHQPLVHSTHCCAVAPGIYESSVVVADKSRFRAIAMRFEETHGTWKVTALQIG
;
A
#
# COMPACT_ATOMS: atom_id res chain seq x y z
N MET A 1 41.00 -29.68 -27.53
CA MET A 1 41.03 -28.32 -26.96
C MET A 1 39.67 -27.70 -27.21
N MET A 2 38.73 -27.83 -26.27
CA MET A 2 37.36 -27.30 -26.39
C MET A 2 37.26 -25.94 -25.70
N ASN A 3 36.85 -24.91 -26.45
CA ASN A 3 36.59 -23.57 -25.94
C ASN A 3 35.29 -23.55 -25.11
N THR A 4 35.40 -23.08 -23.87
CA THR A 4 34.28 -22.68 -23.00
C THR A 4 33.86 -21.26 -23.37
N MET A 5 32.60 -21.05 -23.75
CA MET A 5 32.01 -19.72 -23.85
C MET A 5 31.39 -19.33 -22.50
N ALA A 6 31.84 -18.19 -21.97
CA ALA A 6 31.25 -17.56 -20.80
C ALA A 6 29.88 -16.95 -21.16
N ILE A 7 28.87 -17.24 -20.35
CA ILE A 7 27.53 -16.66 -20.43
C ILE A 7 27.57 -15.38 -19.60
N GLU A 8 27.26 -14.23 -20.23
CA GLU A 8 27.19 -12.94 -19.56
C GLU A 8 25.95 -12.87 -18.65
N GLU A 9 26.16 -12.51 -17.37
CA GLU A 9 25.09 -12.27 -16.40
C GLU A 9 24.36 -10.95 -16.69
N PRO A 10 23.01 -10.93 -16.74
CA PRO A 10 22.27 -9.69 -16.91
C PRO A 10 22.25 -8.88 -15.59
N THR A 11 22.87 -7.70 -15.64
CA THR A 11 22.83 -6.68 -14.59
C THR A 11 21.39 -6.31 -14.18
N PRO A 12 21.03 -6.29 -12.88
CA PRO A 12 19.69 -5.90 -12.46
C PRO A 12 19.48 -4.37 -12.60
N THR A 13 18.64 -3.98 -13.55
CA THR A 13 18.19 -2.59 -13.74
C THR A 13 17.29 -2.17 -12.59
N VAL A 14 17.78 -1.25 -11.76
CA VAL A 14 17.00 -0.64 -10.67
C VAL A 14 15.95 0.31 -11.29
N PRO A 15 14.63 0.15 -11.02
CA PRO A 15 13.63 1.06 -11.55
C PRO A 15 13.80 2.44 -10.91
N LYS A 16 14.01 3.46 -11.75
CA LYS A 16 14.11 4.86 -11.32
C LYS A 16 12.74 5.31 -10.79
N LEU A 17 12.70 5.70 -9.52
CA LEU A 17 11.55 6.34 -8.90
C LEU A 17 11.31 7.68 -9.58
N VAL A 18 10.26 7.79 -10.40
CA VAL A 18 9.84 9.06 -11.00
C VAL A 18 8.96 9.80 -10.01
N THR A 19 9.51 10.80 -9.33
CA THR A 19 8.74 11.76 -8.56
C THR A 19 8.17 12.81 -9.53
N ARG A 20 6.83 12.83 -9.68
CA ARG A 20 6.15 13.93 -10.39
C ARG A 20 5.92 15.06 -9.40
N PRO A 21 6.42 16.29 -9.64
CA PRO A 21 6.12 17.42 -8.78
C PRO A 21 4.63 17.74 -8.83
N ALA A 22 4.05 18.07 -7.68
CA ALA A 22 2.67 18.52 -7.53
C ALA A 22 2.46 19.86 -8.29
N PRO A 23 1.25 20.10 -8.84
CA PRO A 23 0.97 21.34 -9.56
C PRO A 23 1.11 22.54 -8.61
N ALA A 24 1.90 23.53 -9.02
CA ALA A 24 2.11 24.77 -8.29
C ALA A 24 0.80 25.55 -8.19
N ALA A 25 0.25 25.67 -6.98
CA ALA A 25 -0.79 26.63 -6.69
C ALA A 25 -0.14 28.03 -6.60
N GLN A 26 -0.45 28.89 -7.57
CA GLN A 26 -0.14 30.31 -7.47
C GLN A 26 -1.03 30.91 -6.38
N GLY A 27 -0.41 31.27 -5.26
CA GLY A 27 -1.04 31.98 -4.14
C GLY A 27 -0.01 32.96 -3.55
N GLN A 28 -0.40 34.22 -3.48
CA GLN A 28 0.44 35.40 -3.28
C GLN A 28 1.33 35.37 -2.02
N ASP A 29 2.51 35.97 -2.22
CA ASP A 29 3.56 36.31 -1.29
C ASP A 29 3.14 37.43 -0.32
N CYS A 30 3.50 37.29 0.96
CA CYS A 30 3.68 38.39 1.92
C CYS A 30 4.44 37.87 3.17
N GLY A 31 5.76 38.08 3.20
CA GLY A 31 6.44 38.73 4.33
C GLY A 31 6.79 37.94 5.60
N ASN A 32 8.06 37.49 5.63
CA ASN A 32 9.08 37.77 6.66
C ASN A 32 9.35 36.79 7.85
N THR A 33 10.67 36.61 8.06
CA THR A 33 11.44 36.20 9.25
C THR A 33 11.52 34.72 9.72
N GLN A 34 12.65 34.12 9.31
CA GLN A 34 13.53 33.12 9.95
C GLN A 34 13.10 32.43 11.26
N GLY A 35 12.95 31.11 11.17
CA GLY A 35 13.00 30.15 12.28
C GLY A 35 12.69 28.73 11.81
N MET A 36 13.69 27.87 11.65
CA MET A 36 13.50 26.43 11.38
C MET A 36 12.97 25.75 12.64
N PRO A 37 11.82 25.07 12.59
CA PRO A 37 11.82 23.66 13.00
C PRO A 37 10.90 22.75 12.15
N GLY A 38 11.32 21.48 12.06
CA GLY A 38 10.66 20.29 11.50
C GLY A 38 9.26 20.43 10.89
N GLU A 39 9.17 20.15 9.58
CA GLU A 39 7.92 20.02 8.83
C GLU A 39 7.12 18.80 9.30
N VAL A 40 6.31 19.00 10.34
CA VAL A 40 5.22 18.11 10.70
C VAL A 40 4.12 18.34 9.67
N VAL A 41 3.94 17.42 8.73
CA VAL A 41 2.81 17.42 7.78
C VAL A 41 1.53 17.21 8.59
N LYS A 42 0.86 18.31 8.95
CA LYS A 42 -0.52 18.29 9.45
C LYS A 42 -1.44 17.96 8.28
N MET A 43 -1.88 16.70 8.18
CA MET A 43 -3.00 16.33 7.33
C MET A 43 -4.26 17.07 7.81
N THR A 44 -4.78 17.96 6.97
CA THR A 44 -6.06 18.65 7.20
C THR A 44 -7.21 17.63 7.27
N PRO A 45 -8.10 17.69 8.28
CA PRO A 45 -9.30 16.87 8.27
C PRO A 45 -10.24 17.33 7.15
N ARG A 46 -10.80 16.34 6.45
CA ARG A 46 -11.79 16.47 5.39
C ARG A 46 -13.00 17.28 5.89
N PRO A 47 -13.50 18.30 5.16
CA PRO A 47 -14.65 19.06 5.62
C PRO A 47 -15.91 18.19 5.68
N ALA A 48 -16.63 18.33 6.79
CA ALA A 48 -17.90 17.69 7.05
C ALA A 48 -18.94 18.07 5.99
N ARG A 49 -19.76 17.09 5.61
CA ARG A 49 -20.87 17.22 4.67
C ARG A 49 -21.89 18.22 5.21
N ALA A 50 -21.87 19.45 4.68
CA ALA A 50 -22.91 20.43 4.91
C ALA A 50 -24.19 20.00 4.17
N MET A 51 -25.24 19.74 4.94
CA MET A 51 -26.59 19.51 4.46
C MET A 51 -27.30 20.87 4.47
N GLY A 52 -27.58 21.41 3.29
CA GLY A 52 -28.39 22.62 3.10
C GLY A 52 -29.42 22.37 1.98
N PRO A 53 -30.69 22.76 2.15
CA PRO A 53 -31.73 22.47 1.18
C PRO A 53 -31.85 23.57 0.12
N GLY A 54 -32.29 23.16 -1.08
CA GLY A 54 -33.11 23.98 -1.98
C GLY A 54 -32.39 25.07 -2.77
N GLY A 55 -31.83 24.69 -3.93
CA GLY A 55 -31.42 25.64 -4.97
C GLY A 55 -31.64 25.02 -6.35
N THR A 56 -32.76 25.36 -6.99
CA THR A 56 -33.09 25.04 -8.39
C THR A 56 -32.10 25.75 -9.32
N GLY A 57 -31.06 25.03 -9.73
CA GLY A 57 -30.15 25.43 -10.80
C GLY A 57 -29.94 24.24 -11.72
N THR A 58 -30.61 24.23 -12.87
CA THR A 58 -30.38 23.29 -13.96
C THR A 58 -28.97 23.46 -14.50
N PRO A 59 -28.08 22.44 -14.43
CA PRO A 59 -26.84 22.49 -15.18
C PRO A 59 -27.08 22.00 -16.60
N ARG A 60 -26.88 22.93 -17.53
CA ARG A 60 -26.77 22.78 -18.98
C ARG A 60 -25.87 21.60 -19.35
N VAL A 61 -26.40 20.72 -20.19
CA VAL A 61 -25.72 19.57 -20.80
C VAL A 61 -24.56 20.08 -21.65
N ALA A 62 -23.33 19.79 -21.24
CA ALA A 62 -22.18 19.82 -22.12
C ALA A 62 -21.97 18.39 -22.64
N SER A 63 -22.58 18.08 -23.79
CA SER A 63 -22.30 16.87 -24.56
C SER A 63 -20.88 16.96 -25.12
N GLY A 64 -19.88 16.64 -24.30
CA GLY A 64 -18.59 16.20 -24.77
C GLY A 64 -18.74 14.74 -25.19
N SER A 65 -18.87 14.50 -26.50
CA SER A 65 -18.76 13.16 -27.10
C SER A 65 -17.31 12.68 -26.96
N GLY A 66 -16.92 12.33 -25.73
CA GLY A 66 -15.70 11.61 -25.48
C GLY A 66 -15.98 10.15 -25.83
N THR A 67 -15.38 9.66 -26.90
CA THR A 67 -15.26 8.22 -27.14
C THR A 67 -14.60 7.62 -25.90
N THR A 68 -15.40 7.04 -25.01
CA THR A 68 -14.90 6.21 -23.91
C THR A 68 -14.25 5.02 -24.58
N VAL A 69 -12.93 5.11 -24.79
CA VAL A 69 -12.11 3.94 -25.09
C VAL A 69 -12.32 3.01 -23.89
N LEU A 70 -13.10 1.96 -24.10
CA LEU A 70 -13.28 0.91 -23.11
C LEU A 70 -11.91 0.26 -22.96
N ASP A 71 -11.21 0.56 -21.87
CA ASP A 71 -9.97 -0.11 -21.52
C ASP A 71 -10.32 -1.57 -21.14
N PRO A 72 -9.94 -2.57 -21.96
CA PRO A 72 -10.25 -3.96 -21.67
C PRO A 72 -9.57 -4.46 -20.38
N GLY A 73 -8.52 -3.77 -19.89
CA GLY A 73 -7.86 -4.07 -18.62
C GLY A 73 -8.51 -3.43 -17.39
N ALA A 74 -9.48 -2.53 -17.56
CA ALA A 74 -10.18 -1.89 -16.45
C ALA A 74 -10.83 -2.87 -15.44
N PRO A 75 -11.56 -3.92 -15.88
CA PRO A 75 -12.14 -4.90 -14.94
C PRO A 75 -11.08 -5.72 -14.20
N GLU A 76 -10.03 -6.16 -14.89
CA GLU A 76 -8.91 -6.90 -14.28
C GLU A 76 -8.18 -6.05 -13.24
N ARG A 77 -7.85 -4.81 -13.60
CA ARG A 77 -7.20 -3.87 -12.69
C ARG A 77 -8.04 -3.61 -11.45
N ALA A 78 -9.36 -3.48 -11.59
CA ALA A 78 -10.28 -3.31 -10.47
C ALA A 78 -10.31 -4.55 -9.56
N LEU A 79 -10.34 -5.76 -10.14
CA LEU A 79 -10.24 -7.02 -9.42
C LEU A 79 -8.92 -7.13 -8.65
N VAL A 80 -7.79 -6.85 -9.31
CA VAL A 80 -6.46 -6.87 -8.69
C VAL A 80 -6.37 -5.83 -7.57
N ALA A 81 -6.96 -4.64 -7.73
CA ALA A 81 -6.98 -3.62 -6.69
C ALA A 81 -7.76 -4.08 -5.44
N GLU A 82 -8.90 -4.73 -5.61
CA GLU A 82 -9.68 -5.26 -4.49
C GLU A 82 -8.97 -6.43 -3.81
N MET A 83 -8.37 -7.33 -4.59
CA MET A 83 -7.53 -8.42 -4.07
C MET A 83 -6.34 -7.87 -3.29
N SER A 84 -5.66 -6.87 -3.82
CA SER A 84 -4.54 -6.17 -3.18
C SER A 84 -4.95 -5.59 -1.84
N ARG A 85 -6.09 -4.91 -1.76
CA ARG A 85 -6.63 -4.35 -0.52
C ARG A 85 -6.85 -5.43 0.54
N ARG A 86 -7.52 -6.53 0.17
CA ARG A 86 -7.83 -7.65 1.07
C ARG A 86 -6.57 -8.37 1.56
N ILE A 87 -5.64 -8.64 0.64
CA ILE A 87 -4.38 -9.34 0.96
C ILE A 87 -3.49 -8.45 1.83
N ALA A 88 -3.37 -7.16 1.53
CA ALA A 88 -2.60 -6.21 2.32
C ALA A 88 -3.11 -6.11 3.77
N GLN A 89 -4.43 -5.97 3.96
CA GLN A 89 -5.03 -5.97 5.29
C GLN A 89 -4.77 -7.29 6.01
N ALA A 90 -5.04 -8.43 5.35
CA ALA A 90 -4.83 -9.75 5.93
C ALA A 90 -3.36 -9.98 6.31
N ALA A 91 -2.41 -9.53 5.49
CA ALA A 91 -0.98 -9.67 5.76
C ALA A 91 -0.56 -8.90 7.02
N LEU A 92 -1.08 -7.68 7.24
CA LEU A 92 -0.81 -6.95 8.48
C LEU A 92 -1.49 -7.57 9.71
N GLU A 93 -2.71 -8.11 9.55
CA GLU A 93 -3.36 -8.89 10.60
C GLU A 93 -2.58 -10.15 10.97
N VAL A 94 -1.88 -10.77 10.00
CA VAL A 94 -0.95 -11.88 10.26
C VAL A 94 0.29 -11.39 11.00
N LEU A 95 0.87 -10.26 10.62
CA LEU A 95 2.02 -9.69 11.34
C LEU A 95 1.66 -9.30 12.79
N SER A 96 0.44 -8.84 13.03
CA SER A 96 -0.05 -8.53 14.38
C SER A 96 -0.51 -9.77 15.16
N GLY A 97 -0.55 -10.95 14.54
CA GLY A 97 -0.92 -12.21 15.17
C GLY A 97 -2.43 -12.41 15.39
N VAL A 98 -3.30 -11.55 14.83
CA VAL A 98 -4.76 -11.69 14.97
C VAL A 98 -5.38 -12.58 13.88
N ARG A 99 -4.62 -12.87 12.82
CA ARG A 99 -5.02 -13.76 11.72
C ARG A 99 -3.95 -14.83 11.45
N SER A 100 -4.39 -16.03 11.10
CA SER A 100 -3.50 -17.12 10.66
C SER A 100 -3.03 -16.92 9.21
N VAL A 101 -1.73 -17.14 8.97
CA VAL A 101 -1.12 -17.11 7.63
C VAL A 101 -1.75 -18.10 6.64
N GLN A 102 -2.34 -19.19 7.15
CA GLN A 102 -2.99 -20.23 6.32
C GLN A 102 -4.14 -19.67 5.48
N GLN A 103 -4.81 -18.60 5.93
CA GLN A 103 -5.90 -17.97 5.18
C GLN A 103 -5.41 -17.27 3.89
N LEU A 104 -4.11 -16.96 3.80
CA LEU A 104 -3.49 -16.33 2.63
C LEU A 104 -2.93 -17.35 1.62
N SER A 105 -2.83 -18.63 1.99
CA SER A 105 -2.23 -19.70 1.15
C SER A 105 -2.83 -19.80 -0.25
N ARG A 106 -4.13 -19.52 -0.41
CA ARG A 106 -4.80 -19.57 -1.71
C ARG A 106 -4.34 -18.46 -2.68
N TRP A 107 -3.90 -17.33 -2.14
CA TRP A 107 -3.57 -16.13 -2.91
C TRP A 107 -2.06 -15.94 -3.08
N LEU A 108 -1.24 -16.54 -2.21
CA LEU A 108 0.21 -16.41 -2.27
C LEU A 108 0.82 -17.62 -2.99
N ASP A 109 1.92 -17.38 -3.70
CA ASP A 109 2.80 -18.47 -4.10
C ASP A 109 3.55 -19.05 -2.87
N ALA A 110 4.21 -20.19 -3.07
CA ALA A 110 4.92 -20.87 -1.98
C ALA A 110 6.06 -20.01 -1.39
N ARG A 111 6.74 -19.20 -2.21
CA ARG A 111 7.83 -18.34 -1.75
C ARG A 111 7.31 -17.20 -0.89
N CYS A 112 6.27 -16.48 -1.34
CA CYS A 112 5.64 -15.41 -0.57
C CYS A 112 5.02 -15.93 0.73
N PHE A 113 4.39 -17.12 0.69
CA PHE A 113 3.85 -17.76 1.89
C PHE A 113 4.92 -18.03 2.96
N SER A 114 6.06 -18.60 2.55
CA SER A 114 7.19 -18.88 3.44
C SER A 114 7.81 -17.58 3.99
N ALA A 115 8.02 -16.59 3.12
CA ALA A 115 8.56 -15.29 3.48
C ALA A 115 7.65 -14.56 4.50
N LEU A 116 6.33 -14.54 4.26
CA LEU A 116 5.38 -13.92 5.17
C LEU A 116 5.33 -14.64 6.53
N THR A 117 5.36 -15.97 6.52
CA THR A 117 5.41 -16.77 7.76
C THR A 117 6.64 -16.43 8.59
N THR A 118 7.80 -16.36 7.94
CA THR A 118 9.06 -15.99 8.59
C THR A 118 9.00 -14.57 9.15
N ARG A 119 8.50 -13.61 8.35
CA ARG A 119 8.37 -12.21 8.77
C ARG A 119 7.40 -12.05 9.93
N ALA A 120 6.29 -12.78 9.96
CA ALA A 120 5.34 -12.76 11.07
C ALA A 120 5.97 -13.23 12.39
N ARG A 121 6.76 -14.31 12.34
CA ARG A 121 7.49 -14.82 13.51
C ARG A 121 8.50 -13.80 14.05
N LEU A 122 9.29 -13.19 13.16
CA LEU A 122 10.26 -12.16 13.53
C LEU A 122 9.60 -10.91 14.10
N HIS A 123 8.47 -10.48 13.50
CA HIS A 123 7.70 -9.33 13.97
C HIS A 123 7.13 -9.59 15.37
N ALA A 124 6.55 -10.76 15.61
CA ALA A 124 6.05 -11.15 16.93
C ALA A 124 7.17 -11.14 17.99
N ALA A 125 8.35 -11.69 17.66
CA ALA A 125 9.50 -11.68 18.57
C ALA A 125 9.98 -10.25 18.88
N ALA A 126 10.03 -9.37 17.88
CA ALA A 126 10.40 -7.96 18.06
C ALA A 126 9.40 -7.23 18.97
N CYS A 127 8.09 -7.40 18.74
CA CYS A 127 7.05 -6.80 19.60
C CYS A 127 7.14 -7.30 21.05
N GLN A 128 7.42 -8.58 21.28
CA GLN A 128 7.60 -9.12 22.64
C GLN A 128 8.82 -8.53 23.35
N ALA A 129 9.93 -8.34 22.62
CA ALA A 129 11.14 -7.72 23.17
C ALA A 129 10.91 -6.25 23.53
N GLU A 130 10.18 -5.51 22.69
CA GLU A 130 9.78 -4.12 22.94
C GLU A 130 8.89 -3.99 24.18
N ASN A 131 7.84 -4.81 24.28
CA ASN A 131 6.94 -4.81 25.44
C ASN A 131 7.72 -5.07 26.75
N ARG A 132 8.65 -6.03 26.74
CA ARG A 132 9.49 -6.33 27.92
C ARG A 132 10.36 -5.15 28.35
N ARG A 133 10.87 -4.35 27.40
CA ARG A 133 11.66 -3.15 27.70
C ARG A 133 10.80 -2.03 28.31
N GLN A 134 9.56 -1.92 27.84
CA GLN A 134 8.59 -0.90 28.29
C GLN A 134 7.96 -1.22 29.66
N SER A 135 7.85 -2.50 30.04
CA SER A 135 7.33 -2.94 31.35
C SER A 135 8.27 -2.73 32.55
N GLN A 136 9.19 -1.75 32.51
CA GLN A 136 10.01 -1.40 33.66
C GLN A 136 9.15 -0.86 34.83
N PRO A 137 9.49 -1.22 36.09
CA PRO A 137 8.68 -0.88 37.25
C PRO A 137 8.76 0.62 37.53
N GLY A 138 7.74 1.37 37.11
CA GLY A 138 7.64 2.81 37.31
C GLY A 138 6.91 3.56 36.20
N GLY A 139 6.77 2.95 35.02
CA GLY A 139 5.94 3.50 33.93
C GLY A 139 4.47 3.13 34.13
N ASN A 140 3.61 4.13 34.11
CA ASN A 140 2.15 4.09 34.11
C ASN A 140 1.62 3.37 32.85
N GLY A 141 1.88 2.07 32.74
CA GLY A 141 1.62 1.22 31.59
C GLY A 141 0.23 0.60 31.64
N ASN A 142 -0.82 1.41 31.48
CA ASN A 142 -2.21 0.93 31.35
C ASN A 142 -2.93 1.46 30.11
N VAL A 143 -2.19 1.83 29.05
CA VAL A 143 -2.80 1.93 27.73
C VAL A 143 -2.64 0.56 27.08
N SER A 144 -3.57 -0.34 27.40
CA SER A 144 -3.79 -1.57 26.64
C SER A 144 -3.89 -1.17 25.16
N LEU A 145 -2.87 -1.56 24.39
CA LEU A 145 -2.73 -1.32 22.97
C LEU A 145 -3.92 -1.96 22.25
N LEU A 146 -5.04 -1.22 22.18
CA LEU A 146 -6.21 -1.61 21.41
C LEU A 146 -5.72 -2.05 20.02
N HIS A 147 -6.10 -3.27 19.63
CA HIS A 147 -5.78 -3.80 18.32
C HIS A 147 -6.49 -2.94 17.27
N HIS A 148 -5.79 -1.93 16.74
CA HIS A 148 -6.31 -1.14 15.64
C HIS A 148 -6.37 -2.03 14.39
N GLN A 149 -7.53 -2.07 13.75
CA GLN A 149 -7.66 -2.77 12.48
C GLN A 149 -6.82 -2.04 11.43
N PRO A 150 -5.98 -2.74 10.64
CA PRO A 150 -5.22 -2.10 9.58
C PRO A 150 -6.18 -1.46 8.56
N LEU A 151 -6.05 -0.16 8.34
CA LEU A 151 -6.92 0.56 7.39
C LEU A 151 -6.16 0.85 6.10
N VAL A 152 -6.67 0.33 4.99
CA VAL A 152 -6.09 0.61 3.67
C VAL A 152 -6.43 2.03 3.25
N HIS A 153 -5.40 2.87 3.11
CA HIS A 153 -5.52 4.27 2.75
C HIS A 153 -5.55 4.47 1.23
N SER A 154 -4.65 3.81 0.52
CA SER A 154 -4.63 3.87 -0.95
C SER A 154 -4.15 2.55 -1.54
N THR A 155 -4.62 2.28 -2.75
CA THR A 155 -4.21 1.13 -3.57
C THR A 155 -4.01 1.63 -4.98
N HIS A 156 -2.83 1.34 -5.53
CA HIS A 156 -2.48 1.63 -6.91
C HIS A 156 -2.09 0.32 -7.59
N CYS A 157 -2.65 0.08 -8.77
CA CYS A 157 -2.38 -1.12 -9.57
C CYS A 157 -2.01 -0.69 -10.98
N CYS A 158 -1.00 -1.35 -11.54
CA CYS A 158 -0.47 -1.09 -12.88
C CYS A 158 -0.33 -2.43 -13.61
N ALA A 159 -0.79 -2.49 -14.86
CA ALA A 159 -0.51 -3.63 -15.74
C ALA A 159 0.95 -3.54 -16.19
N VAL A 160 1.70 -4.63 -16.02
CA VAL A 160 3.11 -4.73 -16.46
C VAL A 160 3.19 -5.48 -17.79
N ALA A 161 2.39 -6.54 -17.91
CA ALA A 161 2.22 -7.36 -19.10
C ALA A 161 0.82 -8.02 -19.05
N PRO A 162 0.32 -8.62 -20.14
CA PRO A 162 -0.91 -9.40 -20.09
C PRO A 162 -0.84 -10.47 -18.99
N GLY A 163 -1.85 -10.51 -18.10
CA GLY A 163 -1.87 -11.44 -16.96
C GLY A 163 -0.90 -11.10 -15.82
N ILE A 164 -0.22 -9.95 -15.85
CA ILE A 164 0.75 -9.54 -14.81
C ILE A 164 0.47 -8.11 -14.35
N TYR A 165 0.24 -7.94 -13.05
CA TYR A 165 0.02 -6.64 -12.43
C TYR A 165 0.97 -6.41 -11.27
N GLU A 166 1.40 -5.17 -11.11
CA GLU A 166 2.07 -4.70 -9.90
C GLU A 166 1.15 -3.78 -9.13
N SER A 167 1.24 -3.87 -7.81
CA SER A 167 0.44 -3.03 -6.93
C SER A 167 1.26 -2.49 -5.77
N SER A 168 0.88 -1.28 -5.36
CA SER A 168 1.34 -0.66 -4.14
C SER A 168 0.14 -0.29 -3.28
N VAL A 169 0.21 -0.65 -2.00
CA VAL A 169 -0.85 -0.40 -1.03
C VAL A 169 -0.26 0.33 0.15
N VAL A 170 -0.88 1.45 0.54
CA VAL A 170 -0.54 2.17 1.77
C VAL A 170 -1.57 1.81 2.82
N VAL A 171 -1.11 1.30 3.95
CA VAL A 171 -1.97 0.87 5.06
C VAL A 171 -1.56 1.58 6.34
N ALA A 172 -2.54 2.11 7.06
CA ALA A 172 -2.34 2.63 8.40
C ALA A 172 -2.28 1.46 9.40
N ASP A 173 -1.16 1.35 10.11
CA ASP A 173 -0.94 0.44 11.24
C ASP A 173 -0.96 1.24 12.56
N LYS A 174 -0.89 0.57 13.72
CA LYS A 174 -1.08 1.13 15.07
C LYS A 174 -0.38 2.46 15.32
N SER A 175 0.86 2.62 14.86
CA SER A 175 1.68 3.82 15.11
C SER A 175 2.32 4.44 13.87
N ARG A 176 2.12 3.85 12.70
CA ARG A 176 2.79 4.26 11.46
C ARG A 176 2.03 3.81 10.22
N PHE A 177 2.31 4.46 9.10
CA PHE A 177 1.91 3.94 7.79
C PHE A 177 2.93 2.91 7.30
N ARG A 178 2.44 1.89 6.60
CA ARG A 178 3.25 0.88 5.92
C ARG A 178 2.90 0.84 4.45
N ALA A 179 3.93 0.76 3.62
CA ALA A 179 3.79 0.47 2.21
C ALA A 179 3.94 -1.04 1.98
N ILE A 180 3.05 -1.59 1.16
CA ILE A 180 3.07 -2.98 0.73
C ILE A 180 3.17 -3.01 -0.78
N ALA A 181 4.19 -3.67 -1.31
CA ALA A 181 4.37 -3.91 -2.73
C ALA A 181 4.02 -5.37 -3.04
N MET A 182 3.20 -5.58 -4.08
CA MET A 182 2.81 -6.92 -4.51
C MET A 182 2.86 -7.05 -6.03
N ARG A 183 3.34 -8.20 -6.50
CA ARG A 183 3.24 -8.62 -7.89
C ARG A 183 2.21 -9.73 -8.00
N PHE A 184 1.27 -9.57 -8.92
CA PHE A 184 0.21 -10.50 -9.26
C PHE A 184 0.49 -11.13 -10.62
N GLU A 185 0.36 -12.44 -10.69
CA GLU A 185 0.44 -13.21 -11.93
C GLU A 185 -0.80 -14.09 -12.03
N GLU A 186 -1.42 -14.06 -13.21
CA GLU A 186 -2.51 -14.95 -13.55
C GLU A 186 -1.96 -16.28 -14.02
N THR A 187 -2.40 -17.37 -13.40
CA THR A 187 -2.04 -18.73 -13.78
C THR A 187 -3.30 -19.56 -13.86
N HIS A 188 -3.62 -20.08 -15.05
CA HIS A 188 -4.83 -20.87 -15.32
C HIS A 188 -6.13 -20.20 -14.81
N GLY A 189 -6.30 -18.89 -15.05
CA GLY A 189 -7.47 -18.14 -14.62
C GLY A 189 -7.52 -17.79 -13.13
N THR A 190 -6.43 -18.05 -12.39
CA THR A 190 -6.33 -17.73 -10.96
C THR A 190 -5.20 -16.72 -10.72
N TRP A 191 -5.52 -15.63 -10.04
CA TRP A 191 -4.54 -14.62 -9.62
C TRP A 191 -3.77 -15.07 -8.38
N LYS A 192 -2.44 -15.07 -8.46
CA LYS A 192 -1.55 -15.30 -7.32
C LYS A 192 -0.55 -14.17 -7.15
N VAL A 193 -0.21 -13.90 -5.90
CA VAL A 193 0.87 -12.99 -5.54
C VAL A 193 2.19 -13.77 -5.59
N THR A 194 3.09 -13.35 -6.49
CA THR A 194 4.40 -13.98 -6.71
C THR A 194 5.55 -13.20 -6.10
N ALA A 195 5.32 -11.94 -5.73
CA ALA A 195 6.22 -11.15 -4.91
C ALA A 195 5.42 -10.34 -3.89
N LEU A 196 5.86 -10.30 -2.64
CA LEU A 196 5.23 -9.56 -1.56
C LEU A 196 6.31 -8.92 -0.66
N GLN A 197 6.25 -7.61 -0.48
CA GLN A 197 7.12 -6.88 0.44
C GLN A 197 6.34 -5.92 1.31
N ILE A 198 6.70 -5.86 2.59
CA ILE A 198 6.03 -5.06 3.63
C ILE A 198 7.07 -4.15 4.30
N GLY A 199 6.85 -2.83 4.27
CA GLY A 199 7.66 -1.82 4.96
C GLY A 199 7.46 -1.71 6.47
#